data_AF-A0A2N6Q5X4-F1
#
_entry.id   AF-A0A2N6Q5X4-F1
#
_cell.length_a   1.000
_cell.length_b   1.000
_cell.length_c   1.000
_cell.angle_alpha   90.00
_cell.angle_beta   90.00
_cell.angle_gamma   90.00
#
_symmetry.space_group_name_H-M   'P 1'
#
loop_
_entity.id
_entity.type
_entity.pdbx_description
1 polymer ?
#
loop_
_entity_poly.entity_id
_entity_poly.type
_entity_poly.pdbx_seq_one_letter_code
_entity_poly.pdbx_strand_id
1 'polypeptide(L)'
;MKYVGLQTQIRRNNAMSVLLLLMFPIIILGMIWVFLALLNYFGNGYYNEYGEVVYALDVASVNYYFMTTIPWVVLGVGIWFAIAYFTNVAMIQRATGARPLERRENPRVYNIVENLCMTCGMSMPQIHVVDDSQLNAFASGINDKSYTVTLTTGIINRLNDEELKGVVAHELTHIRNKDTRLLVVSIIFVGIISTVMSLVVRMMYQTMWFGGSVRRSKDERGTGLFILTILFVGVICCAIAYFFTLITRFAISRKREYMADAGGAELCGNPLALANALRKISSDPGLDQVKQEDVAQLFIVHPDQMVSGIMGFMNSLFATHPDTKKRIAILEQF
;
A
#
# COMPACT_ATOMS: atom_id res chain seq x y z
N MET A 1 13.93 -4.57 -25.73
CA MET A 1 14.23 -3.59 -24.65
C MET A 1 15.74 -3.39 -24.63
N LYS A 2 16.22 -2.14 -24.65
CA LYS A 2 17.67 -1.86 -24.59
C LYS A 2 18.20 -2.37 -23.24
N TYR A 3 19.18 -3.27 -23.25
CA TYR A 3 19.75 -3.82 -22.01
C TYR A 3 20.52 -2.69 -21.31
N VAL A 4 19.97 -2.19 -20.20
CA VAL A 4 20.62 -1.21 -19.33
C VAL A 4 21.05 -1.97 -18.09
N GLY A 5 22.30 -1.74 -17.63
CA GLY A 5 22.85 -2.46 -16.48
C GLY A 5 21.97 -2.35 -15.22
N LEU A 6 22.02 -3.36 -14.36
CA LEU A 6 21.18 -3.52 -13.17
C LEU A 6 21.12 -2.24 -12.31
N GLN A 7 22.28 -1.62 -12.06
CA GLN A 7 22.39 -0.37 -11.29
C GLN A 7 21.66 0.82 -11.94
N THR A 8 21.68 0.90 -13.27
CA THR A 8 20.97 1.97 -14.01
C THR A 8 19.47 1.80 -13.85
N GLN A 9 18.98 0.56 -13.88
CA GLN A 9 17.57 0.25 -13.69
C GLN A 9 17.11 0.53 -12.25
N ILE A 10 17.92 0.17 -11.25
CA ILE A 10 17.67 0.49 -9.84
C ILE A 10 17.60 2.00 -9.64
N ARG A 11 18.58 2.77 -10.16
CA ARG A 11 18.59 4.24 -10.04
C ARG A 11 17.36 4.87 -10.69
N ARG A 12 16.97 4.42 -11.88
CA ARG A 12 15.77 4.92 -12.56
C ARG A 12 14.52 4.60 -11.76
N ASN A 13 14.39 3.37 -11.25
CA ASN A 13 13.22 3.00 -10.47
C ASN A 13 13.15 3.78 -9.16
N ASN A 14 14.28 4.00 -8.48
CA ASN A 14 14.35 4.84 -7.29
C ASN A 14 13.96 6.30 -7.58
N ALA A 15 14.39 6.86 -8.72
CA ALA A 15 13.98 8.20 -9.13
C ALA A 15 12.47 8.27 -9.40
N MET A 16 11.91 7.27 -10.11
CA MET A 16 10.47 7.17 -10.33
C MET A 16 9.70 6.98 -9.02
N SER A 17 10.23 6.20 -8.08
CA SER A 17 9.68 6.02 -6.75
C SER A 17 9.60 7.34 -6.00
N VAL A 18 10.68 8.13 -5.99
CA VAL A 18 10.68 9.45 -5.36
C VAL A 18 9.69 10.40 -6.03
N LEU A 19 9.67 10.44 -7.37
CA LEU A 19 8.73 11.26 -8.12
C LEU A 19 7.28 10.90 -7.78
N LEU A 20 6.98 9.59 -7.74
CA LEU A 20 5.66 9.09 -7.39
C LEU A 20 5.29 9.46 -5.94
N LEU A 21 6.24 9.35 -5.00
CA LEU A 21 6.04 9.78 -3.61
C LEU A 21 5.73 11.29 -3.51
N LEU A 22 6.38 12.12 -4.33
CA LEU A 22 6.12 13.57 -4.38
C LEU A 22 4.77 13.92 -5.00
N MET A 23 4.20 13.05 -5.85
CA MET A 23 2.86 13.28 -6.41
C MET A 23 1.75 13.16 -5.36
N PHE A 24 1.94 12.39 -4.29
CA PHE A 24 0.90 12.22 -3.24
C PHE A 24 0.40 13.54 -2.63
N PRO A 25 1.26 14.40 -2.05
CA PRO A 25 0.80 15.67 -1.48
C PRO A 25 0.18 16.59 -2.54
N ILE A 26 0.73 16.60 -3.76
CA ILE A 26 0.20 17.41 -4.86
C ILE A 26 -1.23 16.99 -5.21
N ILE A 27 -1.48 15.69 -5.29
CA ILE A 27 -2.80 15.14 -5.63
C ILE A 27 -3.79 15.40 -4.51
N ILE A 28 -3.39 15.23 -3.24
CA ILE A 28 -4.24 15.56 -2.08
C ILE A 28 -4.65 17.04 -2.12
N LEU A 29 -3.69 17.94 -2.35
CA LEU A 29 -3.97 19.38 -2.44
C LEU A 29 -4.87 19.72 -3.64
N GLY A 30 -4.58 19.15 -4.81
CA GLY A 30 -5.41 19.31 -6.01
C GLY A 30 -6.84 18.81 -5.78
N MET A 31 -7.02 17.70 -5.08
CA MET A 31 -8.33 17.17 -4.71
C MET A 31 -9.10 18.12 -3.79
N ILE A 32 -8.44 18.69 -2.78
CA ILE A 32 -9.08 19.64 -1.87
C ILE A 32 -9.52 20.88 -2.64
N TRP A 33 -8.69 21.37 -3.56
CA TRP A 33 -9.08 22.48 -4.42
C TRP A 33 -10.30 22.14 -5.28
N VAL A 34 -10.33 20.98 -5.94
CA VAL A 34 -11.48 20.52 -6.73
C VAL A 34 -12.72 20.35 -5.85
N PHE A 35 -12.58 19.80 -4.65
CA PHE A 35 -13.67 19.65 -3.70
C PHE A 35 -14.26 21.01 -3.28
N LEU A 36 -13.41 22.00 -2.96
CA LEU A 36 -13.84 23.36 -2.62
C LEU A 36 -14.46 24.08 -3.82
N ALA A 37 -13.90 23.89 -5.02
CA ALA A 37 -14.45 24.42 -6.27
C ALA A 37 -15.87 23.91 -6.51
N LEU A 38 -16.12 22.63 -6.24
CA LEU A 38 -17.43 22.02 -6.39
C LEU A 38 -18.41 22.46 -5.30
N LEU A 39 -17.97 22.52 -4.04
CA LEU A 39 -18.81 23.06 -2.96
C LEU A 39 -19.23 24.50 -3.25
N ASN A 40 -18.33 25.32 -3.80
CA ASN A 40 -18.65 26.68 -4.21
C ASN A 40 -19.63 26.70 -5.39
N TYR A 41 -19.37 25.90 -6.43
CA TYR A 41 -20.19 25.85 -7.64
C TYR A 41 -21.62 25.38 -7.34
N PHE A 42 -21.80 24.32 -6.56
CA PHE A 42 -23.12 23.79 -6.22
C PHE A 42 -23.77 24.50 -5.02
N GLY A 43 -22.98 25.17 -4.17
CA GLY A 43 -23.46 25.87 -2.98
C GLY A 43 -23.87 27.32 -3.20
N ASN A 44 -23.27 28.02 -4.18
CA ASN A 44 -23.52 29.44 -4.48
C ASN A 44 -24.31 29.63 -5.78
N GLY A 45 -25.48 29.00 -5.89
CA GLY A 45 -26.44 29.35 -6.95
C GLY A 45 -27.10 30.68 -6.63
N TYR A 46 -27.03 31.66 -7.54
CA TYR A 46 -27.83 32.89 -7.45
C TYR A 46 -28.94 32.87 -8.47
N TYR A 47 -30.07 33.49 -8.15
CA TYR A 47 -31.18 33.65 -9.09
C TYR A 47 -30.84 34.79 -10.06
N ASN A 48 -30.87 34.50 -11.37
CA ASN A 48 -30.79 35.53 -12.38
C ASN A 48 -32.10 36.35 -12.45
N GLU A 49 -32.11 37.41 -13.25
CA GLU A 49 -33.25 38.31 -13.46
C GLU A 49 -34.50 37.58 -14.01
N TYR A 50 -34.33 36.36 -14.55
CA TYR A 50 -35.39 35.49 -15.07
C TYR A 50 -35.85 34.41 -14.08
N GLY A 51 -35.34 34.43 -12.84
CA GLY A 51 -35.70 33.45 -11.80
C GLY A 51 -35.07 32.07 -11.99
N GLU A 52 -34.09 31.93 -12.89
CA GLU A 52 -33.31 30.70 -13.07
C GLU A 52 -32.09 30.72 -12.15
N VAL A 53 -31.78 29.57 -11.55
CA VAL A 53 -30.58 29.43 -10.72
C VAL A 53 -29.38 29.29 -11.65
N VAL A 54 -28.48 30.27 -11.60
CA VAL A 54 -27.20 30.22 -12.33
C VAL A 54 -26.10 29.90 -11.32
N TYR A 55 -25.36 28.84 -11.62
CA TYR A 55 -24.19 28.45 -10.85
C TYR A 55 -22.97 29.13 -11.45
N ALA A 56 -22.32 30.00 -10.67
CA ALA A 56 -21.04 30.57 -11.04
C ALA A 56 -19.98 30.06 -10.08
N LEU A 57 -18.86 29.61 -10.64
CA LEU A 57 -17.69 29.26 -9.85
C LEU A 57 -16.95 30.55 -9.50
N ASP A 58 -16.98 30.93 -8.22
CA ASP A 58 -16.16 32.02 -7.72
C ASP A 58 -14.78 31.51 -7.33
N VAL A 59 -13.86 31.60 -8.29
CA VAL A 59 -12.46 31.18 -8.12
C VAL A 59 -11.79 31.92 -6.96
N ALA A 60 -12.17 33.18 -6.70
CA ALA A 60 -11.55 33.97 -5.63
C ALA A 60 -11.93 33.41 -4.25
N SER A 61 -13.22 33.13 -4.03
CA SER A 61 -13.68 32.47 -2.81
C SER A 61 -13.06 31.08 -2.63
N VAL A 62 -13.02 30.27 -3.70
CA VAL A 62 -12.41 28.93 -3.66
C VAL A 62 -10.93 29.01 -3.26
N ASN A 63 -10.17 29.92 -3.86
CA ASN A 63 -8.76 30.10 -3.55
C ASN A 63 -8.54 30.63 -2.12
N TYR A 64 -9.41 31.51 -1.63
CA TYR A 64 -9.35 31.99 -0.25
C TYR A 64 -9.55 30.85 0.76
N TYR A 65 -10.60 30.05 0.58
CA TYR A 65 -10.84 28.88 1.43
C TYR A 65 -9.74 27.83 1.28
N PHE A 66 -9.21 27.63 0.07
CA PHE A 66 -8.11 26.71 -0.19
C PHE A 66 -6.85 27.14 0.57
N MET A 67 -6.42 28.40 0.44
CA MET A 67 -5.24 28.94 1.16
C MET A 67 -5.39 28.84 2.67
N THR A 68 -6.60 29.07 3.18
CA THR A 68 -6.90 28.95 4.62
C THR A 68 -6.88 27.50 5.10
N THR A 69 -7.25 26.55 4.22
CA THR A 69 -7.37 25.12 4.55
C THR A 69 -6.04 24.36 4.42
N ILE A 70 -5.13 24.80 3.53
CA ILE A 70 -3.83 24.14 3.30
C ILE A 70 -3.06 23.87 4.60
N PRO A 71 -2.85 24.84 5.52
CA PRO A 71 -2.06 24.59 6.73
C PRO A 71 -2.65 23.47 7.60
N TRP A 72 -3.98 23.42 7.72
CA TRP A 72 -4.69 22.40 8.50
C TRP A 72 -4.59 21.02 7.87
N VAL A 73 -4.71 20.94 6.55
CA VAL A 73 -4.56 19.68 5.81
C VAL A 73 -3.13 19.17 5.92
N VAL A 74 -2.14 20.04 5.70
CA VAL A 74 -0.73 19.67 5.78
C VAL A 74 -0.39 19.19 7.20
N LEU A 75 -0.93 19.86 8.22
CA LEU A 75 -0.78 19.45 9.62
C LEU A 75 -1.46 18.10 9.89
N GLY A 76 -2.69 17.90 9.43
CA GLY A 76 -3.43 16.64 9.61
C GLY A 76 -2.77 15.45 8.91
N VAL A 77 -2.38 15.63 7.64
CA VAL A 77 -1.62 14.62 6.87
C VAL A 77 -0.27 14.37 7.51
N GLY A 78 0.42 15.42 8.00
CA GLY A 78 1.71 15.30 8.67
C GLY A 78 1.62 14.51 9.98
N ILE A 79 0.62 14.79 10.82
CA ILE A 79 0.36 14.05 12.06
C ILE A 79 0.01 12.60 11.74
N TRP A 80 -0.89 12.36 10.78
CA TRP A 80 -1.24 11.00 10.38
C TRP A 80 -0.02 10.24 9.88
N PHE A 81 0.76 10.85 9.00
CA PHE A 81 1.97 10.25 8.48
C PHE A 81 2.96 9.94 9.59
N ALA A 82 3.13 10.83 10.57
CA ALA A 82 3.98 10.58 11.73
C ALA A 82 3.47 9.37 12.55
N ILE A 83 2.17 9.34 12.88
CA ILE A 83 1.56 8.22 13.59
C ILE A 83 1.77 6.92 12.82
N ALA A 84 1.44 6.90 11.52
CA ALA A 84 1.58 5.73 10.68
C ALA A 84 3.05 5.30 10.52
N TYR A 85 3.97 6.26 10.43
CA TYR A 85 5.41 6.02 10.37
C TYR A 85 5.95 5.36 11.64
N PHE A 86 5.48 5.76 12.83
CA PHE A 86 5.91 5.11 14.08
C PHE A 86 5.16 3.80 14.35
N THR A 87 3.93 3.67 13.89
CA THR A 87 3.09 2.50 14.15
C THR A 87 3.19 1.40 13.10
N ASN A 88 3.84 1.64 11.94
CA ASN A 88 3.85 0.69 10.81
C ASN A 88 4.32 -0.72 11.24
N VAL A 89 5.43 -0.81 11.97
CA VAL A 89 5.99 -2.10 12.40
C VAL A 89 5.06 -2.80 13.39
N ALA A 90 4.54 -2.07 14.38
CA ALA A 90 3.61 -2.62 15.37
C ALA A 90 2.28 -3.06 14.75
N MET A 91 1.80 -2.35 13.73
CA MET A 91 0.59 -2.71 13.00
C MET A 91 0.78 -4.01 12.23
N ILE A 92 1.92 -4.16 11.53
CA ILE A 92 2.27 -5.39 10.82
C ILE A 92 2.42 -6.55 11.80
N GLN A 93 3.17 -6.37 12.89
CA GLN A 93 3.36 -7.40 13.93
C GLN A 93 2.03 -7.90 14.50
N ARG A 94 1.10 -6.99 14.84
CA ARG A 94 -0.23 -7.37 15.35
C ARG A 94 -1.09 -8.05 14.31
N ALA A 95 -1.01 -7.61 13.05
CA ALA A 95 -1.76 -8.23 11.97
C ALA A 95 -1.25 -9.65 11.71
N THR A 96 0.06 -9.85 11.57
CA THR A 96 0.63 -11.15 11.21
C THR A 96 0.91 -12.06 12.40
N GLY A 97 0.75 -11.59 13.64
CA GLY A 97 1.21 -12.31 14.83
C GLY A 97 2.73 -12.50 14.87
N ALA A 98 3.49 -11.64 14.18
CA ALA A 98 4.94 -11.77 14.10
C ALA A 98 5.60 -11.41 15.43
N ARG A 99 6.47 -12.30 15.92
CA ARG A 99 7.29 -12.09 17.12
C ARG A 99 8.75 -11.85 16.74
N PRO A 100 9.49 -11.02 17.49
CA PRO A 100 10.93 -10.89 17.26
C PRO A 100 11.59 -12.25 17.48
N LEU A 101 12.48 -12.63 16.56
CA LEU A 101 13.31 -13.82 16.72
C LEU A 101 14.56 -13.39 17.47
N GLU A 102 14.98 -14.13 18.49
CA GLU A 102 16.29 -13.90 19.11
C GLU A 102 17.37 -14.79 18.49
N ARG A 103 18.63 -14.31 18.48
CA ARG A 103 19.77 -15.09 17.96
C ARG A 103 19.93 -16.45 18.66
N ARG A 104 19.54 -16.54 19.93
CA ARG A 104 19.60 -17.78 20.72
C ARG A 104 18.55 -18.80 20.28
N GLU A 105 17.38 -18.37 19.84
CA GLU A 105 16.29 -19.25 19.43
C GLU A 105 16.61 -19.94 18.10
N ASN A 106 17.14 -19.19 17.13
CA ASN A 106 17.50 -19.75 15.83
C ASN A 106 18.78 -19.11 15.27
N PRO A 107 19.96 -19.62 15.67
CA PRO A 107 21.24 -19.13 15.18
C PRO A 107 21.40 -19.27 13.66
N ARG A 108 20.78 -20.30 13.07
CA ARG A 108 20.85 -20.60 11.64
C ARG A 108 20.31 -19.44 10.80
N VAL A 109 19.09 -18.98 11.08
CA VAL A 109 18.48 -17.84 10.38
C VAL A 109 19.29 -16.56 10.59
N TYR A 110 19.69 -16.31 11.83
CA TYR A 110 20.47 -15.13 12.19
C TYR A 110 21.79 -15.04 11.43
N ASN A 111 22.54 -16.16 11.35
CA ASN A 111 23.81 -16.20 10.65
C ASN A 111 23.64 -15.99 9.13
N ILE A 112 22.57 -16.54 8.53
CA ILE A 112 22.27 -16.33 7.10
C ILE A 112 22.03 -14.83 6.82
N VAL A 113 21.15 -14.20 7.60
CA VAL A 113 20.82 -12.77 7.43
C VAL A 113 22.04 -11.90 7.68
N GLU A 114 22.81 -12.16 8.75
CA GLU A 114 24.02 -11.43 9.12
C GLU A 114 25.08 -11.50 8.00
N ASN A 115 25.36 -12.71 7.48
CA ASN A 115 26.34 -12.90 6.40
C ASN A 115 25.92 -12.20 5.10
N LEU A 116 24.65 -12.25 4.74
CA LEU A 116 24.13 -11.54 3.56
C LEU A 116 24.23 -10.03 3.74
N CYS A 117 23.88 -9.50 4.93
CA CYS A 117 23.97 -8.08 5.22
C CYS A 117 25.43 -7.58 5.18
N MET A 118 26.38 -8.37 5.68
CA MET A 118 27.81 -8.07 5.56
C MET A 118 28.26 -8.05 4.10
N THR A 119 27.78 -8.97 3.28
CA THR A 119 28.15 -9.08 1.85
C THR A 119 27.69 -7.85 1.05
N CYS A 120 26.49 -7.32 1.31
CA CYS A 120 26.00 -6.12 0.63
C CYS A 120 26.26 -4.80 1.36
N GLY A 121 26.95 -4.82 2.51
CA GLY A 121 27.27 -3.63 3.28
C GLY A 121 26.04 -2.89 3.82
N MET A 122 24.98 -3.60 4.20
CA MET A 122 23.77 -3.01 4.78
C MET A 122 23.66 -3.27 6.28
N SER A 123 22.98 -2.39 7.00
CA SER A 123 22.64 -2.62 8.41
C SER A 123 21.70 -3.82 8.54
N MET A 124 21.93 -4.65 9.55
CA MET A 124 21.08 -5.81 9.81
C MET A 124 19.65 -5.37 10.14
N PRO A 125 18.63 -5.80 9.36
CA PRO A 125 17.24 -5.56 9.71
C PRO A 125 16.83 -6.40 10.92
N GLN A 126 15.74 -6.02 11.58
CA GLN A 126 15.15 -6.85 12.62
C GLN A 126 14.64 -8.15 11.99
N ILE A 127 14.79 -9.28 12.69
CA ILE A 127 14.28 -10.57 12.22
C ILE A 127 13.07 -10.93 13.06
N HIS A 128 11.97 -11.25 12.38
CA HIS A 128 10.76 -11.72 13.02
C HIS A 128 10.37 -13.09 12.49
N VAL A 129 9.66 -13.85 13.33
CA VAL A 129 9.08 -15.13 12.96
C VAL A 129 7.57 -15.10 13.18
N VAL A 130 6.84 -15.71 12.26
CA VAL A 130 5.41 -15.99 12.36
C VAL A 130 5.24 -17.49 12.48
N ASP A 131 4.49 -17.92 13.49
CA ASP A 131 4.18 -19.32 13.70
C ASP A 131 3.05 -19.75 12.75
N ASP A 132 3.43 -20.02 11.49
CA ASP A 132 2.53 -20.44 10.39
C ASP A 132 3.23 -21.52 9.53
N SER A 133 2.48 -22.56 9.14
CA SER A 133 2.96 -23.65 8.30
C SER A 133 3.12 -23.25 6.83
N GLN A 134 2.51 -22.14 6.41
CA GLN A 134 2.67 -21.63 5.05
C GLN A 134 4.13 -21.26 4.74
N LEU A 135 4.54 -21.48 3.50
CA LEU A 135 5.87 -21.15 3.00
C LEU A 135 5.94 -19.67 2.61
N ASN A 136 6.32 -18.81 3.55
CA ASN A 136 6.24 -17.37 3.34
C ASN A 136 7.39 -16.59 4.01
N ALA A 137 7.84 -15.53 3.33
CA ALA A 137 8.81 -14.56 3.79
C ALA A 137 8.46 -13.19 3.19
N PHE A 138 8.68 -12.12 3.95
CA PHE A 138 8.51 -10.76 3.43
C PHE A 138 9.37 -9.75 4.19
N ALA A 139 9.85 -8.73 3.48
CA ALA A 139 10.47 -7.55 4.05
C ALA A 139 9.46 -6.41 4.26
N SER A 140 9.62 -5.67 5.34
CA SER A 140 8.80 -4.50 5.69
C SER A 140 9.64 -3.38 6.30
N GLY A 141 9.04 -2.21 6.50
CA GLY A 141 9.67 -1.05 7.13
C GLY A 141 10.00 0.09 6.16
N ILE A 142 10.40 1.22 6.74
CA ILE A 142 10.57 2.49 6.01
C ILE A 142 12.04 2.96 6.06
N ASN A 143 12.72 2.73 7.18
CA ASN A 143 14.08 3.18 7.45
C ASN A 143 14.92 2.07 8.10
N ASP A 144 16.21 2.30 8.24
CA ASP A 144 17.18 1.33 8.78
C ASP A 144 16.84 0.80 10.18
N LYS A 145 16.11 1.59 10.99
CA LYS A 145 15.68 1.19 12.34
C LYS A 145 14.40 0.35 12.35
N SER A 146 13.58 0.45 11.31
CA SER A 146 12.27 -0.21 11.17
C SER A 146 12.28 -1.32 10.12
N TYR A 147 13.37 -1.49 9.37
CA TYR A 147 13.46 -2.57 8.41
C TYR A 147 13.44 -3.91 9.13
N THR A 148 12.52 -4.75 8.69
CA THR A 148 12.23 -6.04 9.30
C THR A 148 12.08 -7.09 8.21
N VAL A 149 12.76 -8.21 8.37
CA VAL A 149 12.54 -9.43 7.58
C VAL A 149 11.75 -10.41 8.43
N THR A 150 10.56 -10.77 7.96
CA THR A 150 9.67 -11.71 8.64
C THR A 150 9.67 -13.03 7.89
N LEU A 151 9.83 -14.14 8.61
CA LEU A 151 9.86 -15.50 8.08
C LEU A 151 8.80 -16.35 8.78
N THR A 152 8.11 -17.23 8.07
CA THR A 152 7.24 -18.21 8.72
C THR A 152 8.02 -19.41 9.25
N THR A 153 7.50 -20.11 10.26
CA THR A 153 8.09 -21.39 10.70
C THR A 153 8.06 -22.44 9.58
N GLY A 154 7.05 -22.41 8.71
CA GLY A 154 6.96 -23.22 7.49
C GLY A 154 8.16 -23.04 6.56
N ILE A 155 8.55 -21.80 6.25
CA ILE A 155 9.69 -21.55 5.34
C ILE A 155 11.02 -21.96 5.96
N ILE A 156 11.20 -21.71 7.25
CA ILE A 156 12.43 -22.05 7.98
C ILE A 156 12.65 -23.56 8.02
N ASN A 157 11.58 -24.34 8.22
CA ASN A 157 11.67 -25.79 8.36
C ASN A 157 11.73 -26.53 7.02
N ARG A 158 11.12 -25.97 5.97
CA ARG A 158 11.00 -26.65 4.66
C ARG A 158 12.19 -26.39 3.73
N LEU A 159 12.81 -25.22 3.81
CA LEU A 159 13.94 -24.85 2.96
C LEU A 159 15.27 -25.27 3.59
N ASN A 160 16.21 -25.72 2.75
CA ASN A 160 17.59 -25.90 3.18
C ASN A 160 18.31 -24.53 3.29
N ASP A 161 19.54 -24.53 3.79
CA ASP A 161 20.28 -23.28 4.10
C ASP A 161 20.52 -22.42 2.87
N GLU A 162 20.86 -23.04 1.74
CA GLU A 162 21.11 -22.34 0.47
C GLU A 162 19.82 -21.75 -0.11
N GLU A 163 18.72 -22.49 -0.06
CA GLU A 163 17.39 -22.04 -0.50
C GLU A 163 16.88 -20.89 0.38
N LEU A 164 17.00 -21.03 1.70
CA LEU A 164 16.61 -20.00 2.65
C LEU A 164 17.48 -18.75 2.48
N LYS A 165 18.79 -18.91 2.26
CA LYS A 165 19.70 -17.82 1.92
C LYS A 165 19.27 -17.12 0.64
N GLY A 166 18.84 -17.85 -0.39
CA GLY A 166 18.30 -17.28 -1.62
C GLY A 166 17.05 -16.42 -1.37
N VAL A 167 16.08 -16.93 -0.61
CA VAL A 167 14.85 -16.19 -0.27
C VAL A 167 15.15 -14.96 0.58
N VAL A 168 15.98 -15.08 1.61
CA VAL A 168 16.40 -13.93 2.43
C VAL A 168 17.14 -12.90 1.58
N ALA A 169 18.00 -13.32 0.65
CA ALA A 169 18.71 -12.42 -0.25
C ALA A 169 17.77 -11.63 -1.17
N HIS A 170 16.68 -12.27 -1.63
CA HIS A 170 15.61 -11.63 -2.38
C HIS A 170 14.92 -10.54 -1.53
N GLU A 171 14.51 -10.87 -0.30
CA GLU A 171 13.87 -9.92 0.62
C GLU A 171 14.79 -8.76 1.02
N LEU A 172 16.07 -9.02 1.28
CA LEU A 172 17.08 -7.98 1.53
C LEU A 172 17.26 -7.07 0.32
N THR A 173 17.12 -7.59 -0.90
CA THR A 173 17.20 -6.78 -2.12
C THR A 173 16.04 -5.79 -2.21
N HIS A 174 14.83 -6.15 -1.76
CA HIS A 174 13.71 -5.18 -1.66
C HIS A 174 14.00 -4.05 -0.67
N ILE A 175 14.65 -4.35 0.46
CA ILE A 175 15.09 -3.33 1.42
C ILE A 175 16.14 -2.43 0.77
N ARG A 176 17.18 -3.02 0.17
CA ARG A 176 18.28 -2.32 -0.51
C ARG A 176 17.77 -1.39 -1.62
N ASN A 177 16.78 -1.83 -2.38
CA ASN A 177 16.16 -1.07 -3.46
C ASN A 177 15.05 -0.11 -3.00
N LYS A 178 14.79 0.01 -1.70
CA LYS A 178 13.73 0.87 -1.12
C LYS A 178 12.33 0.51 -1.63
N ASP A 179 12.12 -0.75 -2.02
CA ASP A 179 10.84 -1.23 -2.49
C ASP A 179 9.83 -1.30 -1.35
N THR A 180 10.26 -1.80 -0.18
CA THR A 180 9.49 -1.84 1.07
C THR A 180 9.04 -0.44 1.50
N ARG A 181 9.94 0.55 1.44
CA ARG A 181 9.63 1.95 1.77
C ARG A 181 8.50 2.49 0.90
N LEU A 182 8.60 2.33 -0.41
CA LEU A 182 7.57 2.80 -1.32
C LEU A 182 6.23 2.11 -1.05
N LEU A 183 6.25 0.80 -0.81
CA LEU A 183 5.05 0.02 -0.52
C LEU A 183 4.37 0.51 0.76
N VAL A 184 5.12 0.62 1.88
CA VAL A 184 4.57 1.07 3.17
C VAL A 184 4.04 2.49 3.05
N VAL A 185 4.79 3.42 2.45
CA VAL A 185 4.32 4.80 2.27
C VAL A 185 3.05 4.86 1.41
N SER A 186 2.96 4.04 0.36
CA SER A 186 1.75 3.95 -0.46
C SER A 186 0.55 3.50 0.36
N ILE A 187 0.71 2.45 1.20
CA ILE A 187 -0.35 1.98 2.10
C ILE A 187 -0.79 3.07 3.08
N ILE A 188 0.14 3.83 3.64
CA ILE A 188 -0.19 4.93 4.57
C ILE A 188 -1.08 5.96 3.89
N PHE A 189 -0.74 6.39 2.68
CA PHE A 189 -1.56 7.35 1.95
C PHE A 189 -2.92 6.78 1.51
N VAL A 190 -2.98 5.51 1.11
CA VAL A 190 -4.26 4.82 0.88
C VAL A 190 -5.13 4.85 2.13
N GLY A 191 -4.53 4.61 3.30
CA GLY A 191 -5.22 4.69 4.59
C GLY A 191 -5.80 6.09 4.88
N ILE A 192 -5.01 7.15 4.67
CA ILE A 192 -5.45 8.55 4.83
C ILE A 192 -6.67 8.84 3.97
N ILE A 193 -6.60 8.49 2.68
CA ILE A 193 -7.70 8.73 1.77
C ILE A 193 -8.90 7.89 2.17
N SER A 194 -8.73 6.61 2.47
CA SER A 194 -9.84 5.73 2.87
C SER A 194 -10.56 6.23 4.12
N THR A 195 -9.87 6.84 5.08
CA THR A 195 -10.51 7.36 6.30
C THR A 195 -11.22 8.68 6.06
N VAL A 196 -10.61 9.61 5.31
CA VAL A 196 -11.29 10.82 4.83
C VAL A 196 -12.54 10.43 4.04
N MET A 197 -12.42 9.39 3.20
CA MET A 197 -13.50 8.86 2.41
C MET A 197 -14.64 8.31 3.25
N SER A 198 -14.32 7.42 4.19
CA SER A 198 -15.30 6.86 5.12
C SER A 198 -16.00 7.97 5.90
N LEU A 199 -15.26 9.00 6.33
CA LEU A 199 -15.82 10.15 7.04
C LEU A 199 -16.80 10.95 6.17
N VAL A 200 -16.43 11.27 4.93
CA VAL A 200 -17.31 11.99 3.98
C VAL A 200 -18.57 11.17 3.70
N VAL A 201 -18.44 9.87 3.40
CA VAL A 201 -19.58 8.98 3.16
C VAL A 201 -20.46 8.84 4.41
N ARG A 202 -19.86 8.82 5.61
CA ARG A 202 -20.60 8.73 6.87
C ARG A 202 -21.35 10.02 7.19
N MET A 203 -20.72 11.18 7.02
CA MET A 203 -21.39 12.48 7.13
C MET A 203 -22.55 12.58 6.14
N MET A 204 -22.32 12.15 4.90
CA MET A 204 -23.32 12.10 3.84
C MET A 204 -24.50 11.18 4.18
N TYR A 205 -24.23 9.95 4.64
CA TYR A 205 -25.26 9.01 5.09
C TYR A 205 -26.06 9.61 6.26
N GLN A 206 -25.37 10.25 7.20
CA GLN A 206 -26.01 10.88 8.35
C GLN A 206 -26.89 12.07 7.93
N THR A 207 -26.46 12.90 6.97
CA THR A 207 -27.29 14.00 6.45
C THR A 207 -28.48 13.48 5.65
N MET A 208 -28.33 12.42 4.84
CA MET A 208 -29.46 11.83 4.11
C MET A 208 -30.46 11.15 5.05
N TRP A 209 -30.00 10.44 6.07
CA TRP A 209 -30.84 9.64 6.96
C TRP A 209 -31.47 10.46 8.09
N PHE A 210 -30.72 11.38 8.71
CA PHE A 210 -31.20 12.22 9.82
C PHE A 210 -31.68 13.60 9.36
N GLY A 211 -31.20 14.11 8.23
CA GLY A 211 -31.65 15.39 7.65
C GLY A 211 -33.04 15.33 7.00
N GLY A 212 -33.60 14.14 6.77
CA GLY A 212 -34.97 13.95 6.26
C GLY A 212 -36.09 14.24 7.28
N SER A 213 -35.76 14.65 8.51
CA SER A 213 -36.73 14.88 9.59
C SER A 213 -37.16 16.35 9.78
N VAL A 214 -36.61 17.29 9.00
CA VAL A 214 -37.02 18.71 9.07
C VAL A 214 -38.08 19.01 8.00
N ARG A 215 -39.34 19.02 8.46
CA ARG A 215 -40.55 19.63 7.86
C ARG A 215 -40.52 19.89 6.35
N ARG A 216 -41.30 19.09 5.61
CA ARG A 216 -41.84 19.40 4.28
C ARG A 216 -42.40 20.84 4.24
N SER A 217 -41.58 21.79 3.81
CA SER A 217 -42.03 23.04 3.21
C SER A 217 -41.69 23.00 1.73
N LYS A 218 -42.57 23.59 0.96
CA LYS A 218 -42.81 23.36 -0.47
C LYS A 218 -41.78 24.10 -1.34
N ASP A 219 -40.51 23.71 -1.28
CA ASP A 219 -39.45 24.13 -2.22
C ASP A 219 -38.59 22.91 -2.63
N GLU A 220 -39.11 22.12 -3.57
CA GLU A 220 -38.60 20.80 -3.96
C GLU A 220 -37.29 20.81 -4.77
N ARG A 221 -36.65 21.96 -5.01
CA ARG A 221 -35.46 22.06 -5.89
C ARG A 221 -34.10 22.01 -5.16
N GLY A 222 -34.04 22.27 -3.85
CA GLY A 222 -32.79 22.23 -3.09
C GLY A 222 -32.27 20.82 -2.78
N THR A 223 -33.19 19.87 -2.57
CA THR A 223 -32.86 18.49 -2.15
C THR A 223 -32.23 17.67 -3.27
N GLY A 224 -32.68 17.85 -4.52
CA GLY A 224 -32.12 17.15 -5.68
C GLY A 224 -30.68 17.56 -6.00
N LEU A 225 -30.36 18.85 -5.80
CA LEU A 225 -29.01 19.39 -6.03
C LEU A 225 -27.99 18.92 -5.00
N PHE A 226 -28.43 18.80 -3.74
CA PHE A 226 -27.62 18.24 -2.66
C PHE A 226 -27.26 16.77 -2.93
N ILE A 227 -28.23 15.97 -3.39
CA ILE A 227 -28.01 14.57 -3.80
C ILE A 227 -27.06 14.47 -5.00
N LEU A 228 -27.16 15.37 -5.98
CA LEU A 228 -26.27 15.39 -7.15
C LEU A 228 -24.82 15.75 -6.78
N THR A 229 -24.64 16.72 -5.88
CA THR A 229 -23.32 17.10 -5.33
C THR A 229 -22.67 15.92 -4.62
N ILE A 230 -23.47 15.19 -3.83
CA ILE A 230 -23.08 13.97 -3.13
C ILE A 230 -22.64 12.86 -4.09
N LEU A 231 -23.44 12.58 -5.13
CA LEU A 231 -23.11 11.54 -6.12
C LEU A 231 -21.80 11.85 -6.83
N PHE A 232 -21.58 13.12 -7.19
CA PHE A 232 -20.34 13.58 -7.82
C PHE A 232 -19.11 13.48 -6.90
N VAL A 233 -19.26 13.82 -5.61
CA VAL A 233 -18.21 13.58 -4.61
C VAL A 233 -17.89 12.08 -4.58
N GLY A 234 -18.90 11.20 -4.53
CA GLY A 234 -18.69 9.74 -4.59
C GLY A 234 -17.92 9.28 -5.83
N VAL A 235 -18.20 9.83 -7.02
CA VAL A 235 -17.48 9.50 -8.27
C VAL A 235 -16.02 9.95 -8.23
N ILE A 236 -15.75 11.18 -7.78
CA ILE A 236 -14.38 11.70 -7.63
C ILE A 236 -13.60 10.77 -6.69
N CYS A 237 -14.24 10.37 -5.62
CA CYS A 237 -13.66 9.48 -4.62
C CYS A 237 -13.35 8.08 -5.15
N CYS A 238 -14.22 7.51 -5.99
CA CYS A 238 -13.93 6.27 -6.72
C CYS A 238 -12.75 6.45 -7.70
N ALA A 239 -12.67 7.58 -8.41
CA ALA A 239 -11.56 7.87 -9.31
C ALA A 239 -10.23 7.98 -8.56
N ILE A 240 -10.24 8.54 -7.34
CA ILE A 240 -9.08 8.63 -6.46
C ILE A 240 -8.68 7.23 -5.98
N ALA A 241 -9.63 6.45 -5.46
CA ALA A 241 -9.35 5.07 -5.05
C ALA A 241 -8.70 4.28 -6.19
N TYR A 242 -9.23 4.44 -7.42
CA TYR A 242 -8.66 3.85 -8.63
C TYR A 242 -7.23 4.32 -8.89
N PHE A 243 -6.94 5.62 -8.83
CA PHE A 243 -5.59 6.16 -9.02
C PHE A 243 -4.59 5.59 -8.01
N PHE A 244 -5.01 5.42 -6.75
CA PHE A 244 -4.19 4.77 -5.72
C PHE A 244 -3.94 3.29 -6.01
N THR A 245 -4.92 2.57 -6.57
CA THR A 245 -4.67 1.19 -7.03
C THR A 245 -3.56 1.14 -8.10
N LEU A 246 -3.48 2.14 -8.98
CA LEU A 246 -2.42 2.22 -10.00
C LEU A 246 -1.04 2.41 -9.37
N ILE A 247 -0.94 3.27 -8.35
CA ILE A 247 0.30 3.50 -7.61
C ILE A 247 0.76 2.24 -6.89
N THR A 248 -0.15 1.62 -6.15
CA THR A 248 0.14 0.40 -5.41
C THR A 248 0.55 -0.72 -6.37
N ARG A 249 -0.05 -0.79 -7.55
CA ARG A 249 0.35 -1.72 -8.62
C ARG A 249 1.73 -1.41 -9.20
N PHE A 250 2.16 -0.15 -9.22
CA PHE A 250 3.53 0.22 -9.56
C PHE A 250 4.52 -0.19 -8.47
N ALA A 251 4.11 -0.09 -7.19
CA ALA A 251 4.90 -0.58 -6.06
C ALA A 251 5.24 -2.06 -6.18
N ILE A 252 4.26 -2.86 -6.59
CA ILE A 252 4.32 -4.31 -6.81
C ILE A 252 4.59 -4.64 -8.29
N SER A 253 5.41 -3.84 -8.98
CA SER A 253 5.65 -4.07 -10.39
C SER A 253 6.46 -5.35 -10.60
N ARG A 254 6.05 -6.19 -11.58
CA ARG A 254 6.84 -7.35 -12.06
C ARG A 254 8.30 -7.02 -12.36
N LYS A 255 8.60 -5.78 -12.79
CA LYS A 255 9.98 -5.35 -13.04
C LYS A 255 10.83 -5.27 -11.77
N ARG A 256 10.23 -4.99 -10.61
CA ARG A 256 10.92 -4.95 -9.31
C ARG A 256 11.18 -6.36 -8.80
N GLU A 257 10.21 -7.26 -8.96
CA GLU A 257 10.38 -8.68 -8.68
C GLU A 257 11.56 -9.29 -9.45
N TYR A 258 11.67 -9.07 -10.77
CA TYR A 258 12.80 -9.57 -11.54
C TYR A 258 14.14 -8.95 -11.12
N MET A 259 14.15 -7.70 -10.65
CA MET A 259 15.37 -7.08 -10.11
C MET A 259 15.72 -7.62 -8.72
N ALA A 260 14.71 -7.98 -7.91
CA ALA A 260 14.90 -8.62 -6.62
C ALA A 260 15.39 -10.05 -6.79
N ASP A 261 14.91 -10.79 -7.79
CA ASP A 261 15.48 -12.09 -8.19
C ASP A 261 16.95 -11.95 -8.60
N ALA A 262 17.25 -10.97 -9.46
CA ALA A 262 18.61 -10.74 -9.93
C ALA A 262 19.57 -10.30 -8.80
N GLY A 263 19.13 -9.38 -7.94
CA GLY A 263 19.92 -8.95 -6.79
C GLY A 263 20.01 -10.01 -5.69
N GLY A 264 18.98 -10.84 -5.53
CA GLY A 264 19.00 -12.00 -4.64
C GLY A 264 20.00 -13.06 -5.11
N ALA A 265 20.00 -13.37 -6.40
CA ALA A 265 20.98 -14.26 -7.04
C ALA A 265 22.43 -13.73 -6.91
N GLU A 266 22.64 -12.43 -7.17
CA GLU A 266 23.93 -11.75 -7.00
C GLU A 266 24.40 -11.83 -5.53
N LEU A 267 23.49 -11.60 -4.57
CA LEU A 267 23.82 -11.53 -3.15
C LEU A 267 24.03 -12.91 -2.51
N CYS A 268 23.25 -13.92 -2.90
CA CYS A 268 23.41 -15.28 -2.36
C CYS A 268 24.56 -16.04 -3.04
N GLY A 269 24.94 -15.65 -4.26
CA GLY A 269 25.96 -16.31 -5.09
C GLY A 269 25.51 -17.63 -5.71
N ASN A 270 24.23 -17.98 -5.57
CA ASN A 270 23.65 -19.26 -6.00
C ASN A 270 22.22 -19.06 -6.56
N PRO A 271 22.08 -18.67 -7.84
CA PRO A 271 20.77 -18.42 -8.47
C PRO A 271 19.87 -19.66 -8.48
N LEU A 272 20.46 -20.86 -8.61
CA LEU A 272 19.73 -22.12 -8.60
C LEU A 272 19.10 -22.43 -7.23
N ALA A 273 19.70 -21.99 -6.13
CA ALA A 273 19.10 -22.14 -4.81
C ALA A 273 17.81 -21.33 -4.67
N LEU A 274 17.79 -20.10 -5.19
CA LEU A 274 16.57 -19.29 -5.24
C LEU A 274 15.52 -19.92 -6.17
N ALA A 275 15.92 -20.45 -7.32
CA ALA A 275 15.02 -21.16 -8.24
C ALA A 275 14.39 -22.40 -7.59
N ASN A 276 15.19 -23.19 -6.86
CA ASN A 276 14.72 -24.36 -6.11
C ASN A 276 13.75 -23.97 -4.98
N ALA A 277 14.07 -22.90 -4.25
CA ALA A 277 13.18 -22.36 -3.22
C ALA A 277 11.83 -21.95 -3.81
N LEU A 278 11.83 -21.18 -4.90
CA LEU A 278 10.61 -20.77 -5.62
C LEU A 278 9.80 -21.98 -6.10
N ARG A 279 10.46 -23.04 -6.58
CA ARG A 279 9.80 -24.27 -7.00
C ARG A 279 9.06 -24.93 -5.83
N LYS A 280 9.69 -25.03 -4.67
CA LYS A 280 9.07 -25.57 -3.44
C LYS A 280 7.89 -24.72 -2.97
N ILE A 281 8.07 -23.41 -2.89
CA ILE A 281 7.03 -22.46 -2.48
C ILE A 281 5.82 -22.53 -3.43
N SER A 282 6.07 -22.64 -4.74
CA SER A 282 5.00 -22.70 -5.76
C SER A 282 4.24 -24.03 -5.80
N SER A 283 4.88 -25.12 -5.38
CA SER A 283 4.32 -26.48 -5.46
C SER A 283 3.50 -26.83 -4.22
N ASP A 284 3.75 -26.14 -3.10
CA ASP A 284 3.05 -26.36 -1.83
C ASP A 284 2.83 -25.00 -1.15
N PRO A 285 1.79 -24.23 -1.53
CA PRO A 285 1.51 -22.96 -0.88
C PRO A 285 1.03 -23.10 0.58
N GLY A 286 0.92 -24.32 1.12
CA GLY A 286 0.33 -24.58 2.44
C GLY A 286 -1.20 -24.67 2.43
N LEU A 287 -1.81 -25.07 1.30
CA LEU A 287 -3.27 -25.06 1.11
C LEU A 287 -4.02 -26.31 1.59
N ASP A 288 -3.35 -27.31 2.17
CA ASP A 288 -4.02 -28.57 2.52
C ASP A 288 -4.96 -28.49 3.74
N GLN A 289 -5.08 -27.35 4.46
CA GLN A 289 -5.96 -27.27 5.65
C GLN A 289 -6.75 -25.96 5.89
N VAL A 290 -6.86 -25.04 4.94
CA VAL A 290 -7.76 -23.87 5.12
C VAL A 290 -8.78 -23.83 4.00
N LYS A 291 -10.00 -24.29 4.31
CA LYS A 291 -11.19 -24.16 3.45
C LYS A 291 -11.35 -22.70 3.02
N GLN A 292 -11.02 -22.40 1.77
CA GLN A 292 -11.11 -21.07 1.15
C GLN A 292 -12.56 -20.60 0.88
N GLU A 293 -13.58 -21.31 1.37
CA GLU A 293 -14.99 -20.98 1.10
C GLU A 293 -15.54 -19.95 2.11
N ASP A 294 -14.99 -19.82 3.32
CA ASP A 294 -15.51 -18.91 4.36
C ASP A 294 -14.91 -17.49 4.31
N VAL A 295 -13.81 -17.27 3.60
CA VAL A 295 -13.16 -15.94 3.47
C VAL A 295 -13.63 -15.18 2.24
N ALA A 296 -14.22 -15.87 1.25
CA ALA A 296 -14.73 -15.28 0.02
C ALA A 296 -16.08 -14.54 0.20
N GLN A 297 -16.83 -14.85 1.27
CA GLN A 297 -18.17 -14.27 1.52
C GLN A 297 -18.15 -13.00 2.38
N LEU A 298 -16.98 -12.57 2.89
CA LEU A 298 -16.85 -11.38 3.76
C LEU A 298 -16.46 -10.09 3.03
N PHE A 299 -16.28 -10.12 1.70
CA PHE A 299 -15.91 -8.93 0.91
C PHE A 299 -17.10 -8.14 0.34
N ILE A 300 -18.33 -8.48 0.72
CA ILE A 300 -19.51 -7.66 0.43
C ILE A 300 -19.81 -6.82 1.67
N VAL A 301 -19.26 -5.60 1.67
CA VAL A 301 -19.71 -4.45 2.47
C VAL A 301 -19.61 -4.64 3.99
N HIS A 302 -18.51 -4.21 4.61
CA HIS A 302 -18.54 -3.40 5.85
C HIS A 302 -17.17 -2.72 6.10
N PRO A 303 -17.12 -1.37 6.25
CA PRO A 303 -15.88 -0.60 6.29
C PRO A 303 -15.43 -0.35 7.73
N ASP A 304 -14.77 -1.30 8.36
CA ASP A 304 -14.02 -1.06 9.62
C ASP A 304 -12.68 -1.81 9.57
N GLN A 305 -11.82 -1.45 8.62
CA GLN A 305 -10.61 -2.23 8.34
C GLN A 305 -9.43 -1.36 7.92
N MET A 306 -8.95 -0.51 8.84
CA MET A 306 -7.57 -0.02 8.73
C MET A 306 -6.57 -1.17 8.99
N VAL A 307 -6.99 -2.23 9.69
CA VAL A 307 -6.17 -3.41 10.02
C VAL A 307 -6.23 -4.49 8.93
N SER A 308 -7.39 -4.73 8.31
CA SER A 308 -7.49 -5.77 7.26
C SER A 308 -7.02 -5.30 5.88
N GLY A 309 -6.79 -3.99 5.69
CA GLY A 309 -6.16 -3.48 4.49
C GLY A 309 -4.75 -4.03 4.29
N ILE A 310 -3.97 -4.25 5.36
CA ILE A 310 -2.60 -4.79 5.25
C ILE A 310 -2.62 -6.31 5.03
N MET A 311 -3.44 -7.06 5.75
CA MET A 311 -3.47 -8.53 5.65
C MET A 311 -4.15 -9.01 4.35
N GLY A 312 -5.28 -8.38 3.96
CA GLY A 312 -5.95 -8.66 2.67
C GLY A 312 -5.10 -8.23 1.48
N PHE A 313 -4.35 -7.14 1.62
CA PHE A 313 -3.37 -6.71 0.61
C PHE A 313 -2.17 -7.64 0.56
N MET A 314 -1.59 -8.07 1.70
CA MET A 314 -0.49 -9.05 1.73
C MET A 314 -0.89 -10.40 1.13
N ASN A 315 -2.11 -10.90 1.38
CA ASN A 315 -2.63 -12.08 0.69
C ASN A 315 -2.83 -11.84 -0.82
N SER A 316 -3.24 -10.62 -1.22
CA SER A 316 -3.23 -10.19 -2.63
C SER A 316 -1.81 -10.00 -3.20
N LEU A 317 -0.80 -9.72 -2.38
CA LEU A 317 0.61 -9.61 -2.79
C LEU A 317 1.13 -10.99 -3.21
N PHE A 318 0.80 -12.05 -2.44
CA PHE A 318 1.12 -13.43 -2.83
C PHE A 318 0.42 -13.87 -4.12
N ALA A 319 -0.77 -13.34 -4.41
CA ALA A 319 -1.50 -13.60 -5.65
C ALA A 319 -1.00 -12.80 -6.88
N THR A 320 -0.09 -11.82 -6.70
CA THR A 320 0.32 -10.89 -7.78
C THR A 320 1.77 -11.05 -8.24
N HIS A 321 2.52 -12.04 -7.74
CA HIS A 321 3.85 -12.32 -8.28
C HIS A 321 3.78 -12.70 -9.78
N PRO A 322 4.74 -12.26 -10.60
CA PRO A 322 4.87 -12.76 -11.97
C PRO A 322 4.97 -14.27 -11.98
N ASP A 323 4.45 -14.90 -13.04
CA ASP A 323 4.49 -16.35 -13.28
C ASP A 323 5.82 -16.94 -12.78
N THR A 324 5.73 -17.71 -11.70
CA THR A 324 6.87 -18.30 -10.99
C THR A 324 7.73 -19.12 -11.94
N LYS A 325 7.13 -19.75 -12.96
CA LYS A 325 7.88 -20.49 -13.99
C LYS A 325 8.84 -19.60 -14.77
N LYS A 326 8.45 -18.35 -15.05
CA LYS A 326 9.32 -17.39 -15.75
C LYS A 326 10.46 -16.89 -14.87
N ARG A 327 10.20 -16.66 -13.58
CA ARG A 327 11.25 -16.29 -12.61
C ARG A 327 12.29 -17.41 -12.49
N ILE A 328 11.83 -18.65 -12.33
CA ILE A 328 12.67 -19.85 -12.29
C ILE A 328 13.49 -19.97 -13.58
N ALA A 329 12.87 -19.85 -14.75
CA ALA A 329 13.59 -19.96 -16.03
C ALA A 329 14.67 -18.89 -16.20
N ILE A 330 14.46 -17.67 -15.69
CA ILE A 330 15.49 -16.62 -15.71
C ILE A 330 16.64 -16.98 -14.77
N LEU A 331 16.34 -17.46 -13.56
CA LEU A 331 17.35 -17.86 -12.58
C LEU A 331 18.18 -19.06 -13.02
N GLU A 332 17.61 -19.97 -13.82
CA GLU A 332 18.34 -21.10 -14.41
C GLU A 332 19.27 -20.67 -15.56
N GLN A 333 19.13 -19.46 -16.09
CA GLN A 333 19.95 -18.90 -17.17
C GLN A 333 21.05 -17.95 -16.68
N PHE A 334 21.16 -17.75 -15.36
CA PHE A 334 22.06 -16.76 -14.76
C PHE A 334 23.55 -17.03 -14.96
#